data_AF-A0A2P1UE45-F1
#
_entry.id   AF-A0A2P1UE45-F1
#
_cell.length_a   1.000
_cell.length_b   1.000
_cell.length_c   1.000
_cell.angle_alpha   90.00
_cell.angle_beta   90.00
_cell.angle_gamma   90.00
#
_symmetry.space_group_name_H-M   'P 1'
#
loop_
_entity.id
_entity.type
_entity.pdbx_description
1 polymer ?
#
loop_
_entity_poly.entity_id
_entity_poly.type
_entity_poly.pdbx_seq_one_letter_code
_entity_poly.pdbx_strand_id
1 'polypeptide(L)' 'MPFISSVIIGANNMKQLEDNLKSVEVNLTAEEVVAIDEMTTHSPIYPGWMQGMGNDPKITDALS' A
#
# COMPACT_ATOMS: atom_id res chain seq x y z
N MET A 1 10.75 10.00 -5.41
CA MET A 1 10.16 8.66 -5.54
C MET A 1 9.93 8.12 -4.13
N PRO A 2 8.75 7.56 -3.82
CA PRO A 2 8.53 6.93 -2.52
C PRO A 2 9.50 5.75 -2.36
N PHE A 3 10.10 5.61 -1.18
CA PHE A 3 10.95 4.47 -0.83
C PHE A 3 10.61 3.99 0.58
N ILE A 4 10.80 2.71 0.84
CA ILE A 4 10.48 2.08 2.12
C ILE A 4 11.80 1.79 2.84
N SER A 5 11.97 2.34 4.04
CA SER A 5 13.19 2.13 4.84
C SER A 5 13.16 0.83 5.66
N SER A 6 11.97 0.39 6.07
CA SER A 6 11.79 -0.79 6.92
C SER A 6 10.38 -1.35 6.76
N VAL A 7 10.23 -2.67 6.90
CA VAL A 7 8.94 -3.37 6.91
C VAL A 7 8.78 -4.09 8.25
N ILE A 8 7.58 -4.04 8.83
CA ILE A 8 7.23 -4.79 10.03
C ILE A 8 6.41 -6.01 9.58
N ILE A 9 6.86 -7.20 9.97
CA ILE A 9 6.20 -8.48 9.66
C ILE A 9 5.83 -9.22 10.94
N GLY A 10 4.64 -9.83 10.96
CA GLY A 10 4.19 -10.70 12.04
C GLY A 10 4.12 -12.16 11.59
N ALA A 11 4.26 -13.10 12.52
CA ALA A 11 4.10 -14.53 12.27
C ALA A 11 3.42 -15.20 13.48
N ASN A 12 2.42 -16.06 13.21
CA ASN A 12 1.69 -16.78 14.25
C ASN A 12 2.31 -18.13 14.59
N ASN A 13 3.24 -18.64 13.76
CA ASN A 13 3.94 -19.90 13.97
C ASN A 13 5.30 -19.90 13.27
N MET A 14 6.12 -20.93 13.55
CA MET A 14 7.50 -21.01 13.06
C MET A 14 7.59 -21.08 11.53
N LYS A 15 6.70 -21.84 10.88
CA LYS A 15 6.70 -21.95 9.41
C LYS A 15 6.49 -20.59 8.76
N GLN A 16 5.54 -19.80 9.24
CA GLN A 16 5.31 -18.45 8.72
C GLN A 16 6.52 -17.54 8.92
N LEU A 17 7.19 -17.61 10.07
CA LEU A 17 8.40 -16.83 10.31
C LEU A 17 9.50 -17.19 9.32
N GLU A 18 9.73 -18.50 9.11
CA GLU A 18 10.70 -19.00 8.14
C GLU A 18 10.38 -18.55 6.71
N ASP A 19 9.12 -18.65 6.30
CA ASP A 19 8.65 -18.21 4.98
C ASP A 19 8.82 -16.69 4.82
N ASN A 20 8.46 -15.89 5.83
CA ASN A 20 8.64 -14.44 5.82
C ASN A 20 10.11 -14.04 5.66
N LEU A 21 11.03 -14.70 6.38
CA LEU A 21 12.46 -14.42 6.29
C LEU A 21 13.05 -14.78 4.92
N LYS A 22 12.56 -15.86 4.30
CA LYS A 22 12.96 -16.28 2.95
C LYS A 22 12.34 -15.43 1.83
N SER A 23 11.37 -14.57 2.13
CA SER A 23 10.70 -13.75 1.11
C SER A 23 11.66 -12.85 0.32
N VAL A 24 12.80 -12.49 0.91
CA VAL A 24 13.86 -11.71 0.24
C VAL A 24 14.52 -12.45 -0.93
N GLU A 25 14.38 -13.77 -0.98
CA GLU A 25 14.93 -14.62 -2.05
C GLU A 25 13.95 -14.77 -3.22
N VAL A 26 12.71 -14.28 -3.08
CA VAL A 26 11.72 -14.29 -4.16
C VAL A 26 12.16 -13.32 -5.24
N ASN A 27 12.40 -13.85 -6.44
CA ASN A 27 12.73 -13.08 -7.62
C ASN A 27 11.52 -13.10 -8.56
N LEU A 28 10.89 -11.95 -8.75
CA LEU A 28 9.77 -11.78 -9.67
C LEU A 28 10.28 -11.35 -11.04
N THR A 29 9.65 -11.83 -12.11
CA THR A 29 9.90 -11.28 -13.45
C THR A 29 9.28 -9.90 -13.61
N ALA A 30 9.71 -9.18 -14.64
CA ALA A 30 9.13 -7.86 -14.94
C ALA A 30 7.62 -7.95 -15.18
N GLU A 31 7.17 -9.00 -15.85
CA GLU A 31 5.76 -9.24 -16.16
C GLU A 31 4.94 -9.53 -14.89
N GLU A 32 5.50 -10.30 -13.94
CA GLU A 32 4.85 -10.59 -12.66
C GLU A 32 4.71 -9.33 -11.79
N VAL A 33 5.74 -8.47 -11.78
CA VAL A 33 5.69 -7.18 -11.06
C VAL A 33 4.60 -6.28 -11.64
N VAL A 34 4.52 -6.17 -12.97
CA VAL A 34 3.47 -5.37 -13.64
C VAL A 34 2.08 -5.91 -13.31
N ALA A 35 1.89 -7.23 -13.37
CA ALA A 35 0.61 -7.84 -13.03
C ALA A 35 0.18 -7.55 -11.59
N ILE A 36 1.12 -7.58 -10.63
CA ILE A 36 0.84 -7.23 -9.23
C ILE A 36 0.48 -5.75 -9.09
N ASP A 37 1.21 -4.85 -9.75
CA ASP A 37 0.97 -3.40 -9.67
C ASP A 37 -0.43 -3.05 -10.20
N GLU A 38 -0.82 -3.61 -11.35
CA GLU A 38 -2.15 -3.42 -11.95
C GLU A 38 -3.26 -3.89 -11.01
N MET A 39 -3.11 -5.07 -10.40
CA MET A 39 -4.09 -5.63 -9.46
C MET A 39 -4.16 -4.87 -8.13
N THR A 40 -3.09 -4.18 -7.73
CA THR A 40 -3.00 -3.52 -6.42
C THR A 40 -3.24 -2.01 -6.47
N THR A 41 -3.57 -1.45 -7.65
CA THR A 41 -3.88 -0.02 -7.87
C THR A 41 -4.57 0.61 -6.66
N HIS A 42 -3.81 1.43 -5.93
CA HIS A 42 -4.21 1.89 -4.61
C HIS A 42 -5.20 3.05 -4.65
N SER A 43 -6.25 2.95 -3.83
CA SER A 43 -6.96 4.11 -3.31
C SER A 43 -5.99 5.10 -2.65
N PRO A 44 -6.36 6.39 -2.49
CA PRO A 44 -5.49 7.39 -1.87
C PRO A 44 -4.90 6.89 -0.53
N ILE A 45 -3.57 6.88 -0.40
CA ILE A 45 -2.88 6.44 0.82
C ILE A 45 -3.13 7.47 1.93
N TYR A 46 -3.17 7.04 3.20
CA TYR A 46 -3.26 7.95 4.35
C TYR A 46 -2.17 9.04 4.30
N PRO A 47 -2.49 10.31 4.60
CA PRO A 47 -3.82 10.84 4.95
C PRO A 47 -4.65 11.30 3.74
N GLY A 48 -4.22 11.04 2.50
CA GLY A 48 -4.90 11.47 1.27
C GLY A 48 -6.37 11.07 1.18
N TRP A 49 -6.76 9.88 1.66
CA TRP A 49 -8.18 9.51 1.74
C TRP A 49 -8.98 10.34 2.74
N MET A 50 -8.34 10.88 3.78
CA MET A 50 -9.00 11.74 4.77
C MET A 50 -9.25 13.15 4.26
N GLN A 51 -8.51 13.61 3.24
CA GLN A 51 -8.62 14.99 2.74
C GLN A 51 -10.02 15.30 2.20
N GLY A 52 -10.70 14.31 1.60
CA GLY A 52 -12.08 14.46 1.13
C GLY A 52 -13.14 14.43 2.24
N MET A 53 -12.79 13.99 3.45
CA MET A 53 -13.76 13.79 4.54
C MET A 53 -14.14 15.08 5.28
N GLY A 54 -13.29 16.12 5.19
CA GLY A 54 -13.52 17.41 5.88
C GLY A 54 -14.25 18.46 5.04
N ASN A 55 -14.58 18.15 3.78
CA ASN A 55 -15.22 19.10 2.87
C ASN A 55 -16.73 19.17 3.15
N ASP A 56 -17.22 20.30 3.68
CA ASP A 56 -18.64 20.60 3.72
C ASP A 56 -19.10 20.97 2.29
N PRO A 57 -20.03 20.20 1.68
CA PRO A 57 -20.51 20.48 0.33
C PRO A 57 -21.10 21.90 0.20
N LYS A 58 -21.73 22.42 1.27
CA LYS A 58 -22.35 23.75 1.26
C LYS A 58 -21.30 24.86 1.28
N ILE A 59 -20.21 24.69 2.02
CA ILE A 59 -19.08 25.63 2.04
C ILE A 59 -18.37 25.61 0.69
N THR A 60 -18.20 24.42 0.10
CA THR A 60 -17.52 24.26 -1.19
C THR A 60 -18.30 24.94 -2.31
N ASP A 61 -19.62 24.77 -2.36
CA ASP A 61 -20.51 25.39 -3.36
C ASP A 61 -20.56 26.93 -3.20
N ALA A 62 -20.47 27.44 -1.97
CA ALA A 62 -20.47 28.88 -1.69
C ALA A 62 -19.14 29.59 -2.00
N LEU A 63 -18.04 28.84 -2.13
CA LEU A 63 -16.69 29.34 -2.42
C LEU A 63 -16.22 29.04 -3.86
N SER A 64 -17.08 28.41 -4.67
CA SER A 64 -16.84 28.08 -6.08
C SER A 64 -17.21 29.22 -7.03
#